data_AF-A0A368UH79-F1
#
_entry.id   AF-A0A368UH79-F1
#
_cell.length_a   1.000
_cell.length_b   1.000
_cell.length_c   1.000
_cell.angle_alpha   90.00
_cell.angle_beta   90.00
_cell.angle_gamma   90.00
#
_symmetry.space_group_name_H-M   'P 1'
#
loop_
_entity.id
_entity.type
_entity.pdbx_description
1 polymer ?
#
loop_
_entity_poly.entity_id
_entity_poly.type
_entity_poly.pdbx_seq_one_letter_code
_entity_poly.pdbx_strand_id
1 'polypeptide(L)'
;MSSSSATTTTTLPVLAFLLLTTTAITAAPIIGLDSFLSHQSRMDPHASNDSFLSLPSSVKKPLSHSSDFSLSLSLPISLSLHLLGDFPSDTPSLLSAFLSAASPTHFHCSGTFFTSSHRFFWIDLRAGPVDYGPSISGDGVIPRGEFHPLAALHGRPKSNKAFAADLASLVWSAYHVFLAPSLRIPVPFENSLVIQFVHVHSENEKDLAGLDWKSIEKSFRFEGKSNGLLLGDQSLSFRKYEIRYSECSICSFAISRSINSYTSRFLFDNYTLIVSEYLDSKRLHQILSDSGDELRKLAGVPEEDFGRVVPVYVFDLDYTSLLLLDRYHQSVAFKDMVIAVRTRNTQTVSDYSCNGRHVFMQTRQLERPIVGSILQSMWGVSPTHLNWSPQHNETLVDYTWSMGQTPFGPFSEMLSLSFVQKDAARRNVLSVETHGGAKSLLKQKQHVEFVQRWNLFKYKLNKAVSALSHLDFDMALFYLRSSDHDLYAIHSIVYHASQEIEASLVCFRDPPFPWGSVSISVSAFLAVSYIYARRDKLFRNKRKQF
;
A
#
# COMPACT_ATOMS: atom_id res chain seq x y z
N MET A 1 21.75 -69.42 8.98
CA MET A 1 21.16 -68.31 9.76
C MET A 1 21.55 -67.00 9.09
N SER A 2 20.64 -66.01 9.16
CA SER A 2 20.68 -64.64 8.61
C SER A 2 20.57 -64.47 7.09
N SER A 3 19.32 -64.44 6.62
CA SER A 3 18.84 -63.67 5.48
C SER A 3 18.99 -62.16 5.74
N SER A 4 19.56 -61.41 4.79
CA SER A 4 19.53 -59.95 4.78
C SER A 4 18.86 -59.49 3.49
N SER A 5 17.60 -59.06 3.61
CA SER A 5 16.77 -58.54 2.52
C SER A 5 16.73 -57.01 2.56
N ALA A 6 16.73 -56.44 1.36
CA ALA A 6 16.87 -55.04 1.01
C ALA A 6 15.86 -54.09 1.68
N THR A 7 16.36 -52.89 1.99
CA THR A 7 15.62 -51.73 2.50
C THR A 7 15.14 -50.88 1.30
N THR A 8 13.83 -50.81 1.08
CA THR A 8 13.23 -49.93 0.07
C THR A 8 12.03 -49.17 0.66
N THR A 9 12.16 -47.84 0.69
CA THR A 9 11.11 -46.79 0.55
C THR A 9 9.86 -46.79 1.44
N THR A 10 9.79 -45.85 2.38
CA THR A 10 8.54 -45.29 2.96
C THR A 10 8.68 -43.80 3.36
N THR A 11 9.05 -42.90 2.44
CA THR A 11 9.07 -41.43 2.72
C THR A 11 7.90 -40.65 2.14
N LEU A 12 6.92 -41.29 1.50
CA LEU A 12 5.73 -40.59 0.99
C LEU A 12 4.55 -40.38 1.97
N PRO A 13 4.26 -41.23 2.98
CA PRO A 13 3.06 -41.03 3.79
C PRO A 13 3.24 -39.95 4.88
N VAL A 14 4.47 -39.58 5.22
CA VAL A 14 4.75 -38.56 6.24
C VAL A 14 4.37 -37.16 5.74
N LEU A 15 4.54 -36.88 4.44
CA LEU A 15 4.21 -35.56 3.89
C LEU A 15 2.69 -35.35 3.77
N ALA A 16 1.93 -36.39 3.41
CA ALA A 16 0.46 -36.32 3.30
C ALA A 16 -0.22 -36.18 4.68
N PHE A 17 0.35 -36.78 5.73
CA PHE A 17 -0.18 -36.67 7.09
C PHE A 17 0.08 -35.29 7.74
N LEU A 18 1.16 -34.60 7.32
CA LEU A 18 1.46 -33.24 7.74
C LEU A 18 0.52 -32.19 7.10
N LEU A 19 -0.04 -32.45 5.91
CA LEU A 19 -0.96 -31.52 5.24
C LEU A 19 -2.42 -31.63 5.72
N LEU A 20 -2.86 -32.77 6.29
CA LEU A 20 -4.23 -32.90 6.83
C LEU A 20 -4.36 -32.50 8.31
N THR A 21 -3.27 -32.20 9.00
CA THR A 21 -3.28 -31.88 10.45
C THR A 21 -2.97 -30.42 10.77
N THR A 22 -3.10 -29.50 9.81
CA THR A 22 -3.31 -28.08 10.13
C THR A 22 -4.77 -27.86 10.56
N THR A 23 -5.18 -28.51 11.65
CA THR A 23 -6.25 -27.94 12.47
C THR A 23 -5.71 -26.62 12.96
N ALA A 24 -6.33 -25.52 12.54
CA ALA A 24 -6.12 -24.24 13.21
C ALA A 24 -6.47 -24.49 14.68
N ILE A 25 -5.47 -24.70 15.53
CA ILE A 25 -5.64 -24.70 16.97
C ILE A 25 -5.95 -23.24 17.28
N THR A 26 -7.23 -22.89 17.23
CA THR A 26 -7.71 -21.64 17.77
C THR A 26 -7.37 -21.72 19.25
N ALA A 27 -6.31 -21.02 19.65
CA ALA A 27 -5.97 -20.89 21.06
C ALA A 27 -7.25 -20.48 21.80
N ALA A 28 -7.60 -21.23 22.86
CA ALA A 28 -8.79 -20.94 23.64
C ALA A 28 -8.77 -19.45 24.05
N PRO A 29 -9.89 -18.72 23.93
CA PRO A 29 -9.91 -17.30 24.23
C PRO A 29 -9.46 -17.08 25.68
N ILE A 30 -8.52 -16.15 25.88
CA ILE A 30 -8.06 -15.79 27.21
C ILE A 30 -9.21 -15.03 27.89
N ILE A 31 -9.90 -15.70 28.82
CA ILE A 31 -11.07 -15.16 29.52
C ILE A 31 -10.70 -13.83 30.19
N GLY A 32 -11.48 -12.79 29.89
CA GLY A 32 -11.34 -11.45 30.47
C GLY A 32 -10.37 -10.50 29.75
N LEU A 33 -9.58 -10.99 28.79
CA LEU A 33 -8.65 -10.13 28.03
C LEU A 33 -9.41 -9.12 27.16
N ASP A 34 -10.44 -9.58 26.45
CA ASP A 34 -11.32 -8.73 25.64
C ASP A 34 -11.99 -7.62 26.45
N SER A 35 -12.58 -7.99 27.59
CA SER A 35 -13.25 -7.04 28.48
C SER A 35 -12.27 -6.03 29.08
N PHE A 36 -11.06 -6.47 29.40
CA PHE A 36 -10.02 -5.59 29.93
C PHE A 36 -9.57 -4.55 28.88
N LEU A 37 -9.25 -4.98 27.67
CA LEU A 37 -8.82 -4.06 26.60
C LEU A 37 -9.95 -3.12 26.17
N SER A 38 -11.19 -3.61 26.11
CA SER A 38 -12.36 -2.78 25.82
C SER A 38 -12.65 -1.75 26.92
N HIS A 39 -12.32 -2.06 28.18
CA HIS A 39 -12.37 -1.10 29.27
C HIS A 39 -11.24 -0.07 29.16
N GLN A 40 -10.03 -0.53 28.83
CA GLN A 40 -8.87 0.34 28.64
C GLN A 40 -9.10 1.33 27.49
N SER A 41 -9.69 0.91 26.38
CA SER A 41 -10.00 1.79 25.24
C SER A 41 -11.00 2.90 25.59
N ARG A 42 -11.81 2.71 26.63
CA ARG A 42 -12.73 3.75 27.13
C ARG A 42 -12.05 4.72 28.10
N MET A 43 -11.15 4.20 28.93
CA MET A 43 -10.44 5.00 29.95
C MET A 43 -9.26 5.79 29.37
N ASP A 44 -8.58 5.21 28.38
CA ASP A 44 -7.40 5.75 27.72
C ASP A 44 -7.49 5.48 26.20
N PRO A 45 -8.38 6.19 25.48
CA PRO A 45 -8.63 5.96 24.05
C PRO A 45 -7.40 6.23 23.17
N HIS A 46 -6.44 7.02 23.65
CA HIS A 46 -5.19 7.31 22.94
C HIS A 46 -4.10 6.27 23.21
N ALA A 47 -4.36 5.30 24.09
CA ALA A 47 -3.41 4.32 24.56
C ALA A 47 -2.09 4.95 25.04
N SER A 48 -2.18 6.05 25.79
CA SER A 48 -1.01 6.76 26.33
C SER A 48 -0.26 5.93 27.38
N ASN A 49 -0.95 5.02 28.08
CA ASN A 49 -0.38 4.16 29.12
C ASN A 49 -0.16 2.72 28.64
N ASP A 50 0.90 2.07 29.13
CA ASP A 50 1.15 0.64 28.90
C ASP A 50 0.11 -0.23 29.61
N SER A 51 -0.82 -0.78 28.84
CA SER A 51 -1.90 -1.66 29.31
C SER A 51 -1.40 -3.01 29.84
N PHE A 52 -0.16 -3.42 29.54
CA PHE A 52 0.43 -4.63 30.10
C PHE A 52 0.66 -4.50 31.61
N LEU A 53 0.97 -3.30 32.11
CA LEU A 53 1.29 -3.08 33.52
C LEU A 53 0.07 -3.28 34.43
N SER A 54 -1.10 -2.82 33.98
CA SER A 54 -2.38 -2.96 34.70
C SER A 54 -3.07 -4.31 34.49
N LEU A 55 -2.52 -5.18 33.64
CA LEU A 55 -3.13 -6.47 33.33
C LEU A 55 -3.10 -7.43 34.56
N PRO A 56 -4.25 -7.99 34.99
CA PRO A 56 -4.31 -8.89 36.14
C PRO A 56 -3.47 -10.16 35.96
N SER A 57 -2.93 -10.70 37.06
CA SER A 57 -2.12 -11.93 37.04
C SER A 57 -2.87 -13.15 36.51
N SER A 58 -4.19 -13.20 36.66
CA SER A 58 -5.07 -14.24 36.11
C SER A 58 -5.07 -14.27 34.58
N VAL A 59 -4.86 -13.12 33.94
CA VAL A 59 -4.81 -12.97 32.47
C VAL A 59 -3.36 -13.05 31.95
N LYS A 60 -2.36 -12.59 32.73
CA LYS A 60 -0.93 -12.70 32.40
C LYS A 60 -0.43 -14.15 32.31
N LYS A 61 -0.88 -15.05 33.19
CA LYS A 61 -0.41 -16.45 33.22
C LYS A 61 -0.75 -17.23 31.93
N PRO A 62 -1.98 -17.17 31.38
CA PRO A 62 -2.27 -17.79 30.09
C PRO A 62 -1.41 -17.28 28.93
N LEU A 63 -1.03 -15.99 28.94
CA LEU A 63 -0.19 -15.40 27.89
C LEU A 63 1.20 -16.04 27.80
N SER A 64 1.75 -16.63 28.87
CA SER A 64 3.05 -17.33 28.79
C SER A 64 2.97 -18.72 28.14
N HIS A 65 1.77 -19.30 28.05
CA HIS A 65 1.55 -20.64 27.48
C HIS A 65 0.89 -20.62 26.10
N SER A 66 0.51 -19.45 25.60
CA SER A 66 -0.08 -19.31 24.27
C SER A 66 0.99 -19.54 23.21
N SER A 67 1.08 -20.77 22.72
CA SER A 67 1.82 -21.15 21.53
C SER A 67 0.95 -20.89 20.31
N ASP A 68 1.43 -20.00 19.44
CA ASP A 68 0.99 -19.78 18.07
C ASP A 68 -0.46 -19.29 17.86
N PHE A 69 -0.64 -17.97 17.93
CA PHE A 69 -1.64 -17.31 17.09
C PHE A 69 -1.14 -17.33 15.64
N SER A 70 -1.58 -18.29 14.84
CA SER A 70 -1.49 -18.14 13.39
C SER A 70 -2.46 -17.04 12.94
N LEU A 71 -1.98 -16.09 12.15
CA LEU A 71 -2.84 -15.14 11.42
C LEU A 71 -3.60 -15.93 10.33
N SER A 72 -4.69 -16.58 10.71
CA SER A 72 -5.66 -17.11 9.75
C SER A 72 -6.97 -16.37 9.97
N LEU A 73 -7.16 -15.28 9.26
CA LEU A 73 -8.43 -14.57 9.24
C LEU A 73 -9.28 -15.13 8.09
N SER A 74 -10.22 -16.02 8.40
CA SER A 74 -11.34 -16.31 7.50
C SER A 74 -12.55 -15.51 7.99
N LEU A 75 -12.75 -14.31 7.45
CA LEU A 75 -13.97 -13.56 7.73
C LEU A 75 -15.02 -13.93 6.67
N PRO A 76 -16.17 -14.53 7.04
CA PRO A 76 -17.30 -14.57 6.13
C PRO A 76 -17.80 -13.14 5.95
N ILE A 77 -17.42 -12.51 4.83
CA ILE A 77 -18.04 -11.25 4.43
C ILE A 77 -19.40 -11.63 3.84
N SER A 78 -20.47 -11.34 4.58
CA SER A 78 -21.82 -11.39 4.02
C SER A 78 -21.95 -10.28 2.99
N LEU A 79 -21.63 -10.58 1.75
CA LEU A 79 -21.81 -9.67 0.62
C LEU A 79 -23.27 -9.77 0.20
N SER A 80 -24.12 -8.94 0.80
CA SER A 80 -25.49 -8.79 0.34
C SER A 80 -25.48 -8.02 -0.97
N LEU A 81 -25.43 -8.75 -2.08
CA LEU A 81 -25.63 -8.19 -3.40
C LEU A 81 -27.11 -7.85 -3.56
N HIS A 82 -27.51 -6.66 -3.12
CA HIS A 82 -28.82 -6.13 -3.43
C HIS A 82 -28.79 -5.60 -4.86
N LEU A 83 -29.43 -6.32 -5.77
CA LEU A 83 -29.89 -5.75 -7.03
C LEU A 83 -31.00 -4.76 -6.65
N LEU A 84 -30.63 -3.51 -6.35
CA LEU A 84 -31.55 -2.50 -5.84
C LEU A 84 -32.40 -1.92 -6.97
N GLY A 85 -33.71 -2.12 -6.85
CA GLY A 85 -34.71 -1.08 -7.10
C GLY A 85 -35.10 -0.43 -5.77
N ASP A 86 -35.54 0.83 -5.85
CA ASP A 86 -35.77 1.83 -4.80
C ASP A 86 -34.50 2.37 -4.11
N PHE A 87 -34.24 3.66 -4.38
CA PHE A 87 -33.03 4.40 -4.02
C PHE A 87 -33.29 5.39 -2.86
N PRO A 88 -32.25 5.83 -2.11
CA PRO A 88 -32.35 6.96 -1.19
C PRO A 88 -32.94 8.21 -1.87
N SER A 89 -33.64 9.06 -1.11
CA SER A 89 -34.36 10.24 -1.60
C SER A 89 -33.54 11.18 -2.50
N ASP A 90 -32.23 11.23 -2.27
CA ASP A 90 -31.32 12.16 -2.96
C ASP A 90 -30.74 11.55 -4.24
N THR A 91 -30.96 10.27 -4.48
CA THR A 91 -30.39 9.58 -5.66
C THR A 91 -30.94 10.12 -6.97
N PRO A 92 -32.25 10.41 -7.12
CA PRO A 92 -32.76 11.05 -8.33
C PRO A 92 -32.11 12.43 -8.59
N SER A 93 -31.80 13.22 -7.55
CA SER A 93 -31.16 14.52 -7.72
C SER A 93 -29.66 14.40 -8.02
N LEU A 94 -28.96 13.42 -7.43
CA LEU A 94 -27.57 13.12 -7.76
C LEU A 94 -27.43 12.56 -9.18
N LEU A 95 -28.33 11.66 -9.59
CA LEU A 95 -28.38 11.13 -10.95
C LEU A 95 -28.75 12.22 -11.96
N SER A 96 -29.75 13.06 -11.66
CA SER A 96 -30.14 14.15 -12.55
C SER A 96 -29.03 15.19 -12.65
N ALA A 97 -28.31 15.52 -11.57
CA ALA A 97 -27.14 16.38 -11.61
C ALA A 97 -26.02 15.77 -12.47
N PHE A 98 -25.75 14.46 -12.32
CA PHE A 98 -24.76 13.75 -13.14
C PHE A 98 -25.13 13.75 -14.64
N LEU A 99 -26.39 13.47 -14.97
CA LEU A 99 -26.89 13.47 -16.35
C LEU A 99 -26.97 14.89 -16.93
N SER A 100 -27.31 15.89 -16.12
CA SER A 100 -27.44 17.30 -16.55
C SER A 100 -26.11 18.03 -16.64
N ALA A 101 -25.05 17.53 -15.98
CA ALA A 101 -23.70 18.04 -16.16
C ALA A 101 -23.20 17.86 -17.60
N ALA A 102 -23.75 16.91 -18.36
CA ALA A 102 -23.46 16.75 -19.77
C ALA A 102 -23.87 18.00 -20.57
N SER A 103 -22.89 18.83 -20.93
CA SER A 103 -23.12 20.01 -21.78
C SER A 103 -22.71 19.72 -23.23
N PRO A 104 -23.34 20.37 -24.23
CA PRO A 104 -22.91 20.24 -25.63
C PRO A 104 -21.51 20.80 -25.87
N THR A 105 -21.07 21.76 -25.04
CA THR A 105 -19.78 22.46 -25.16
C THR A 105 -18.64 21.74 -24.43
N HIS A 106 -18.94 20.93 -23.41
CA HIS A 106 -17.97 20.15 -22.64
C HIS A 106 -18.39 18.69 -22.58
N PHE A 107 -17.61 17.83 -23.23
CA PHE A 107 -17.83 16.39 -23.22
C PHE A 107 -17.42 15.83 -21.85
N HIS A 108 -18.39 15.52 -21.00
CA HIS A 108 -18.17 14.71 -19.81
C HIS A 108 -18.06 13.24 -20.22
N CYS A 109 -16.98 12.59 -19.80
CA CYS A 109 -16.79 11.17 -20.04
C CYS A 109 -17.70 10.35 -19.11
N SER A 110 -18.88 9.98 -19.62
CA SER A 110 -19.85 9.17 -18.86
C SER A 110 -19.45 7.70 -18.93
N GLY A 111 -19.20 7.11 -17.75
CA GLY A 111 -19.01 5.67 -17.56
C GLY A 111 -20.30 4.91 -17.28
N THR A 112 -20.18 3.61 -17.02
CA THR A 112 -21.28 2.73 -16.60
C THR A 112 -21.42 2.60 -15.08
N PHE A 113 -20.61 3.34 -14.31
CA PHE A 113 -20.64 3.29 -12.85
C PHE A 113 -20.42 4.68 -12.25
N PHE A 114 -20.76 4.81 -10.97
CA PHE A 114 -20.49 6.01 -10.18
C PHE A 114 -20.21 5.63 -8.73
N THR A 115 -19.12 6.16 -8.19
CA THR A 115 -18.76 6.05 -6.77
C THR A 115 -19.25 7.27 -6.01
N SER A 116 -19.98 7.07 -4.90
CA SER A 116 -20.49 8.17 -4.08
C SER A 116 -19.48 8.64 -3.02
N SER A 117 -19.70 9.84 -2.47
CA SER A 117 -19.07 10.31 -1.23
C SER A 117 -19.52 9.50 -0.01
N HIS A 118 -20.69 8.87 -0.11
CA HIS A 118 -21.28 7.97 0.88
C HIS A 118 -20.91 6.52 0.54
N ARG A 119 -21.10 5.58 1.48
CA ARG A 119 -20.71 4.16 1.34
C ARG A 119 -21.61 3.36 0.39
N PHE A 120 -21.78 3.85 -0.84
CA PHE A 120 -22.42 3.14 -1.94
C PHE A 120 -21.77 3.54 -3.27
N PHE A 121 -21.88 2.64 -4.23
CA PHE A 121 -21.60 2.90 -5.64
C PHE A 121 -22.67 2.16 -6.44
N TRP A 122 -22.93 2.60 -7.66
CA TRP A 122 -23.83 1.90 -8.57
C TRP A 122 -23.10 1.57 -9.86
N ILE A 123 -23.53 0.47 -10.49
CA ILE A 123 -23.05 0.01 -11.79
C ILE A 123 -24.29 -0.30 -12.63
N ASP A 124 -24.45 0.41 -13.74
CA ASP A 124 -25.50 0.15 -14.71
C ASP A 124 -25.01 -0.86 -15.75
N LEU A 125 -25.49 -2.11 -15.61
CA LEU A 125 -25.18 -3.21 -16.51
C LEU A 125 -25.87 -3.10 -17.88
N ARG A 126 -26.81 -2.15 -18.05
CA ARG A 126 -27.48 -1.84 -19.32
C ARG A 126 -26.85 -0.64 -20.03
N ALA A 127 -26.12 0.22 -19.32
CA ALA A 127 -25.41 1.33 -19.93
C ALA A 127 -24.28 0.84 -20.82
N GLY A 128 -24.04 1.55 -21.92
CA GLY A 128 -22.96 1.27 -22.87
C GLY A 128 -23.42 0.68 -24.21
N PRO A 129 -22.50 0.09 -24.99
CA PRO A 129 -21.09 -0.11 -24.66
C PRO A 129 -20.32 1.21 -24.55
N VAL A 130 -19.43 1.28 -23.56
CA VAL A 130 -18.49 2.40 -23.37
C VAL A 130 -17.10 1.99 -23.85
N ASP A 131 -16.31 2.97 -24.24
CA ASP A 131 -14.92 2.79 -24.65
C ASP A 131 -14.09 3.96 -24.15
N TYR A 132 -13.09 3.73 -23.31
CA TYR A 132 -12.26 4.82 -22.81
C TYR A 132 -10.88 4.32 -22.37
N GLY A 133 -9.88 5.19 -22.54
CA GLY A 133 -8.49 4.85 -22.27
C GLY A 133 -7.53 5.67 -23.13
N PRO A 134 -6.25 5.27 -23.18
CA PRO A 134 -5.28 5.84 -24.13
C PRO A 134 -5.79 5.68 -25.58
N SER A 135 -5.74 6.74 -26.38
CA SER A 135 -6.27 6.74 -27.76
C SER A 135 -5.38 6.01 -28.76
N ILE A 136 -4.06 6.04 -28.53
CA ILE A 136 -3.07 5.53 -29.49
C ILE A 136 -2.31 4.35 -28.89
N SER A 137 -1.71 4.55 -27.72
CA SER A 137 -0.87 3.55 -27.07
C SER A 137 -0.87 3.77 -25.57
N GLY A 138 -0.95 2.69 -24.81
CA GLY A 138 -0.89 2.68 -23.35
C GLY A 138 -1.72 1.53 -22.79
N ASP A 139 -1.55 1.31 -21.50
CA ASP A 139 -2.24 0.24 -20.78
C ASP A 139 -3.57 0.71 -20.18
N GLY A 140 -4.37 -0.24 -19.72
CA GLY A 140 -5.61 0.02 -19.00
C GLY A 140 -6.79 0.51 -19.84
N VAL A 141 -6.70 0.43 -21.18
CA VAL A 141 -7.82 0.73 -22.08
C VAL A 141 -9.02 -0.17 -21.74
N ILE A 142 -10.21 0.43 -21.73
CA ILE A 142 -11.48 -0.27 -21.58
C ILE A 142 -12.11 -0.34 -22.96
N PRO A 143 -11.85 -1.41 -23.74
CA PRO A 143 -12.34 -1.51 -25.10
C PRO A 143 -13.85 -1.72 -25.12
N ARG A 144 -14.46 -1.30 -26.22
CA ARG A 144 -15.90 -1.40 -26.45
C ARG A 144 -16.40 -2.84 -26.34
N GLY A 145 -17.04 -3.16 -25.23
CA GLY A 145 -17.78 -4.42 -25.04
C GLY A 145 -16.97 -5.62 -24.56
N GLU A 146 -15.76 -5.45 -24.03
CA GLU A 146 -14.95 -6.60 -23.58
C GLU A 146 -14.75 -6.68 -22.05
N PHE A 147 -14.84 -5.55 -21.32
CA PHE A 147 -14.40 -5.51 -19.91
C PHE A 147 -15.53 -5.53 -18.87
N HIS A 148 -16.74 -5.10 -19.24
CA HIS A 148 -17.89 -5.06 -18.34
C HIS A 148 -18.96 -6.07 -18.76
N PRO A 149 -19.64 -6.73 -17.81
CA PRO A 149 -20.82 -7.52 -18.11
C PRO A 149 -21.92 -6.60 -18.66
N LEU A 150 -21.95 -6.44 -19.98
CA LEU A 150 -23.06 -5.78 -20.65
C LEU A 150 -24.17 -6.81 -20.75
N ALA A 151 -25.30 -6.54 -20.08
CA ALA A 151 -26.48 -7.40 -20.18
C ALA A 151 -26.87 -7.65 -21.65
N ALA A 152 -26.65 -6.66 -22.53
CA ALA A 152 -26.90 -6.75 -23.96
C ALA A 152 -26.01 -7.77 -24.70
N LEU A 153 -24.75 -7.99 -24.27
CA LEU A 153 -23.84 -8.95 -24.92
C LEU A 153 -24.15 -10.40 -24.53
N HIS A 154 -24.82 -10.59 -23.39
CA HIS A 154 -25.08 -11.90 -22.80
C HIS A 154 -26.50 -12.44 -23.05
N GLY A 155 -27.19 -11.98 -24.11
CA GLY A 155 -28.55 -12.40 -24.43
C GLY A 155 -28.71 -13.81 -25.05
N ARG A 156 -27.62 -14.55 -25.31
CA ARG A 156 -27.70 -15.88 -25.95
C ARG A 156 -27.94 -16.99 -24.90
N PRO A 157 -28.62 -18.10 -25.24
CA PRO A 157 -28.91 -19.17 -24.27
C PRO A 157 -27.69 -19.83 -23.60
N LYS A 158 -26.47 -19.60 -24.12
CA LYS A 158 -25.21 -20.17 -23.59
C LYS A 158 -24.27 -19.12 -22.98
N SER A 159 -24.64 -17.83 -22.93
CA SER A 159 -23.78 -16.79 -22.36
C SER A 159 -23.83 -16.70 -20.82
N ASN A 160 -24.70 -17.45 -20.14
CA ASN A 160 -24.80 -17.40 -18.67
C ASN A 160 -23.46 -17.62 -17.94
N LYS A 161 -22.62 -18.54 -18.43
CA LYS A 161 -21.29 -18.78 -17.84
C LYS A 161 -20.32 -17.62 -18.08
N ALA A 162 -20.39 -17.01 -19.27
CA ALA A 162 -19.57 -15.85 -19.61
C ALA A 162 -20.02 -14.63 -18.79
N PHE A 163 -21.32 -14.36 -18.71
CA PHE A 163 -21.89 -13.31 -17.86
C PHE A 163 -21.47 -13.47 -16.39
N ALA A 164 -21.54 -14.70 -15.85
CA ALA A 164 -21.11 -14.97 -14.49
C ALA A 164 -19.61 -14.73 -14.28
N ALA A 165 -18.76 -15.07 -15.27
CA ALA A 165 -17.33 -14.82 -15.23
C ALA A 165 -17.02 -13.31 -15.27
N ASP A 166 -17.68 -12.56 -16.16
CA ASP A 166 -17.52 -11.11 -16.27
C ASP A 166 -17.99 -10.39 -14.99
N LEU A 167 -19.13 -10.83 -14.43
CA LEU A 167 -19.63 -10.30 -13.16
C LEU A 167 -18.68 -10.62 -11.99
N ALA A 168 -18.14 -11.84 -11.95
CA ALA A 168 -17.15 -12.21 -10.93
C ALA A 168 -15.86 -11.38 -11.06
N SER A 169 -15.38 -11.15 -12.28
CA SER A 169 -14.23 -10.29 -12.57
C SER A 169 -14.48 -8.84 -12.13
N LEU A 170 -15.68 -8.31 -12.41
CA LEU A 170 -16.09 -6.98 -11.97
C LEU A 170 -16.10 -6.85 -10.44
N VAL A 171 -16.70 -7.81 -9.74
CA VAL A 171 -16.73 -7.84 -8.27
C VAL A 171 -15.32 -7.96 -7.69
N TRP A 172 -14.46 -8.77 -8.30
CA TRP A 172 -13.07 -8.92 -7.90
C TRP A 172 -12.27 -7.61 -8.09
N SER A 173 -12.40 -6.95 -9.24
CA SER A 173 -11.76 -5.65 -9.48
C SER A 173 -12.29 -4.58 -8.51
N ALA A 174 -13.60 -4.55 -8.25
CA ALA A 174 -14.21 -3.64 -7.29
C ALA A 174 -13.69 -3.87 -5.86
N TYR A 175 -13.44 -5.12 -5.46
CA TYR A 175 -12.83 -5.42 -4.15
C TYR A 175 -11.44 -4.76 -4.01
N HIS A 176 -10.59 -4.90 -5.03
CA HIS A 176 -9.25 -4.34 -5.02
C HIS A 176 -9.23 -2.81 -4.97
N VAL A 177 -10.21 -2.14 -5.60
CA VAL A 177 -10.24 -0.68 -5.63
C VAL A 177 -11.03 -0.07 -4.48
N PHE A 178 -12.15 -0.67 -4.08
CA PHE A 178 -13.08 -0.05 -3.13
C PHE A 178 -12.93 -0.50 -1.69
N LEU A 179 -12.45 -1.73 -1.44
CA LEU A 179 -12.29 -2.26 -0.08
C LEU A 179 -10.83 -2.19 0.37
N ALA A 180 -9.90 -2.55 -0.52
CA ALA A 180 -8.47 -2.60 -0.20
C ALA A 180 -7.59 -1.95 -1.30
N PRO A 181 -7.79 -0.66 -1.65
CA PRO A 181 -6.91 0.05 -2.57
C PRO A 181 -5.45 -0.01 -2.14
N SER A 182 -4.54 0.02 -3.10
CA SER A 182 -3.10 -0.11 -2.86
C SER A 182 -2.53 1.07 -2.08
N LEU A 183 -1.55 0.79 -1.21
CA LEU A 183 -0.79 1.82 -0.51
C LEU A 183 0.32 2.35 -1.42
N ARG A 184 0.29 3.64 -1.77
CA ARG A 184 1.31 4.26 -2.66
C ARG A 184 2.65 4.42 -1.95
N ILE A 185 2.63 4.92 -0.72
CA ILE A 185 3.80 5.19 0.12
C ILE A 185 3.46 4.86 1.57
N PRO A 186 4.45 4.49 2.41
CA PRO A 186 4.25 4.39 3.85
C PRO A 186 3.81 5.75 4.42
N VAL A 187 2.81 5.73 5.30
CA VAL A 187 2.25 6.93 5.93
C VAL A 187 2.34 6.75 7.44
N PRO A 188 3.29 7.43 8.11
CA PRO A 188 3.34 7.42 9.57
C PRO A 188 2.15 8.19 10.15
N PHE A 189 1.73 7.78 11.34
CA PHE A 189 0.74 8.53 12.11
C PHE A 189 1.40 9.78 12.73
N GLU A 190 0.85 10.95 12.43
CA GLU A 190 1.31 12.25 12.93
C GLU A 190 0.10 13.08 13.37
N ASN A 191 0.18 13.73 14.54
CA ASN A 191 -0.93 14.51 15.12
C ASN A 191 -1.21 15.83 14.37
N SER A 192 -0.16 16.45 13.85
CA SER A 192 -0.27 17.70 13.10
C SER A 192 0.08 17.46 11.65
N LEU A 193 -0.88 17.73 10.76
CA LEU A 193 -0.72 17.68 9.31
C LEU A 193 -0.78 19.11 8.79
N VAL A 194 0.25 19.52 8.05
CA VAL A 194 0.36 20.88 7.51
C VAL A 194 0.57 20.81 6.00
N ILE A 195 -0.33 21.43 5.25
CA ILE A 195 -0.17 21.61 3.80
C ILE A 195 0.28 23.04 3.55
N GLN A 196 1.44 23.21 2.93
CA GLN A 196 2.01 24.52 2.61
C GLN A 196 1.92 24.77 1.12
N PHE A 197 1.02 25.66 0.69
CA PHE A 197 0.97 26.10 -0.70
C PHE A 197 2.06 27.14 -0.96
N VAL A 198 2.96 26.85 -1.89
CA VAL A 198 4.01 27.77 -2.34
C VAL A 198 3.71 28.16 -3.77
N HIS A 199 3.11 29.33 -3.96
CA HIS A 199 2.72 29.83 -5.27
C HIS A 199 3.87 30.63 -5.90
N VAL A 200 4.55 30.03 -6.88
CA VAL A 200 5.61 30.67 -7.66
C VAL A 200 5.00 31.32 -8.88
N HIS A 201 4.88 32.64 -8.89
CA HIS A 201 4.17 33.38 -9.94
C HIS A 201 5.10 34.30 -10.74
N SER A 202 4.85 34.38 -12.05
CA SER A 202 5.66 35.20 -12.97
C SER A 202 5.14 36.64 -13.13
N GLU A 203 3.82 36.80 -13.22
CA GLU A 203 3.17 38.11 -13.41
C GLU A 203 2.92 38.83 -12.06
N ASN A 204 2.79 40.16 -12.10
CA ASN A 204 2.40 40.96 -10.93
C ASN A 204 0.92 40.77 -10.59
N GLU A 205 0.06 40.76 -11.61
CA GLU A 205 -1.36 40.43 -11.47
C GLU A 205 -1.54 38.92 -11.49
N LYS A 206 -2.19 38.40 -10.45
CA LYS A 206 -2.34 36.96 -10.25
C LYS A 206 -3.66 36.51 -10.86
N ASP A 207 -3.60 35.89 -12.03
CA ASP A 207 -4.75 35.15 -12.54
C ASP A 207 -4.95 33.86 -11.73
N LEU A 208 -5.80 33.93 -10.71
CA LEU A 208 -6.16 32.77 -9.87
C LEU A 208 -7.28 31.92 -10.50
N ALA A 209 -7.70 32.17 -11.74
CA ALA A 209 -8.66 31.30 -12.41
C ALA A 209 -8.08 29.88 -12.52
N GLY A 210 -8.83 28.88 -12.05
CA GLY A 210 -8.35 27.50 -11.98
C GLY A 210 -7.33 27.24 -10.86
N LEU A 211 -7.19 28.14 -9.89
CA LEU A 211 -6.36 27.92 -8.70
C LEU A 211 -7.01 28.55 -7.46
N ASP A 212 -8.21 28.09 -7.11
CA ASP A 212 -8.86 28.46 -5.85
C ASP A 212 -8.37 27.60 -4.67
N TRP A 213 -7.47 28.16 -3.86
CA TRP A 213 -6.98 27.54 -2.63
C TRP A 213 -8.10 27.14 -1.67
N LYS A 214 -9.18 27.93 -1.55
CA LYS A 214 -10.29 27.62 -0.64
C LYS A 214 -11.06 26.38 -1.10
N SER A 215 -11.23 26.22 -2.41
CA SER A 215 -11.85 25.04 -3.01
C SER A 215 -11.03 23.77 -2.72
N ILE A 216 -9.70 23.86 -2.87
CA ILE A 216 -8.76 22.78 -2.53
C ILE A 216 -8.86 22.44 -1.02
N GLU A 217 -8.83 23.43 -0.14
CA GLU A 217 -8.97 23.23 1.31
C GLU A 217 -10.30 22.57 1.69
N LYS A 218 -11.41 23.05 1.11
CA LYS A 218 -12.76 22.51 1.32
C LYS A 218 -12.86 21.04 0.92
N SER A 219 -12.08 20.60 -0.06
CA SER A 219 -12.08 19.19 -0.49
C SER A 219 -11.55 18.23 0.58
N PHE A 220 -10.72 18.74 1.51
CA PHE A 220 -10.23 17.99 2.67
C PHE A 220 -11.01 18.30 3.96
N ARG A 221 -11.63 19.49 4.06
CA ARG A 221 -12.45 19.93 5.19
C ARG A 221 -13.94 19.71 4.90
N PHE A 222 -14.49 18.58 5.33
CA PHE A 222 -15.89 18.23 5.03
C PHE A 222 -16.91 18.99 5.90
N GLU A 223 -18.10 19.28 5.37
CA GLU A 223 -19.19 20.05 6.02
C GLU A 223 -19.99 19.24 7.08
N GLY A 224 -19.55 18.03 7.46
CA GLY A 224 -20.29 17.13 8.35
C GLY A 224 -19.50 16.69 9.59
N LYS A 225 -20.20 16.14 10.61
CA LYS A 225 -19.64 15.67 11.89
C LYS A 225 -18.58 14.56 11.80
N SER A 226 -18.38 13.95 10.62
CA SER A 226 -17.35 12.94 10.44
C SER A 226 -15.99 13.61 10.25
N ASN A 227 -14.94 13.12 10.92
CA ASN A 227 -13.53 13.56 10.83
C ASN A 227 -12.93 13.55 9.40
N GLY A 228 -13.72 13.25 8.35
CA GLY A 228 -13.32 13.33 6.95
C GLY A 228 -12.23 12.31 6.65
N LEU A 229 -11.01 12.82 6.41
CA LEU A 229 -9.80 12.01 6.21
C LEU A 229 -8.96 11.84 7.47
N LEU A 230 -9.23 12.63 8.51
CA LEU A 230 -8.46 12.65 9.74
C LEU A 230 -8.83 11.46 10.61
N LEU A 231 -7.82 10.94 11.32
CA LEU A 231 -7.94 9.80 12.20
C LEU A 231 -7.61 10.21 13.64
N GLY A 232 -8.47 9.88 14.59
CA GLY A 232 -8.25 10.22 16.01
C GLY A 232 -8.12 11.73 16.24
N ASP A 233 -7.03 12.13 16.90
CA ASP A 233 -6.69 13.50 17.30
C ASP A 233 -5.91 14.29 16.23
N GLN A 234 -5.87 13.81 14.98
CA GLN A 234 -5.23 14.51 13.90
C GLN A 234 -5.86 15.89 13.63
N SER A 235 -4.99 16.86 13.40
CA SER A 235 -5.35 18.23 13.01
C SER A 235 -4.77 18.53 11.63
N LEU A 236 -5.55 19.25 10.80
CA LEU A 236 -5.14 19.66 9.46
C LEU A 236 -5.16 21.18 9.31
N SER A 237 -4.00 21.74 9.02
CA SER A 237 -3.83 23.16 8.76
C SER A 237 -3.30 23.40 7.35
N PHE A 238 -3.66 24.56 6.80
CA PHE A 238 -3.21 25.01 5.49
C PHE A 238 -2.51 26.35 5.67
N ARG A 239 -1.39 26.51 4.97
CA ARG A 239 -0.63 27.74 4.93
C ARG A 239 -0.37 28.11 3.49
N LYS A 240 -0.34 29.40 3.20
CA LYS A 240 -0.09 29.92 1.87
C LYS A 240 1.10 30.85 1.91
N TYR A 241 2.02 30.61 1.01
CA TYR A 241 3.22 31.39 0.76
C TYR A 241 3.32 31.69 -0.73
N GLU A 242 4.09 32.71 -1.05
CA GLU A 242 4.22 33.21 -2.41
C GLU A 242 5.68 33.55 -2.69
N ILE A 243 6.11 33.28 -3.93
CA ILE A 243 7.44 33.59 -4.42
C ILE A 243 7.27 34.23 -5.80
N ARG A 244 7.91 35.38 -6.02
CA ARG A 244 8.04 35.93 -7.38
C ARG A 244 9.08 35.13 -8.15
N TYR A 245 8.69 34.59 -9.30
CA TYR A 245 9.58 33.78 -10.14
C TYR A 245 10.85 34.55 -10.57
N SER A 246 10.73 35.86 -10.81
CA SER A 246 11.85 36.75 -11.15
C SER A 246 12.85 36.96 -10.01
N GLU A 247 12.42 36.81 -8.75
CA GLU A 247 13.25 36.94 -7.55
C GLU A 247 13.84 35.59 -7.10
N CYS A 248 13.40 34.49 -7.71
CA CYS A 248 13.81 33.14 -7.36
C CYS A 248 14.74 32.54 -8.42
N SER A 249 16.05 32.76 -8.25
CA SER A 249 17.09 32.17 -9.13
C SER A 249 17.05 30.64 -9.13
N ILE A 250 16.73 30.03 -7.99
CA ILE A 250 16.53 28.57 -7.89
C ILE A 250 15.35 28.13 -8.75
N CYS A 251 14.24 28.85 -8.72
CA CYS A 251 13.04 28.50 -9.48
C CYS A 251 13.32 28.56 -10.99
N SER A 252 14.00 29.60 -11.46
CA SER A 252 14.36 29.72 -12.88
C SER A 252 15.40 28.69 -13.33
N PHE A 253 16.38 28.39 -12.48
CA PHE A 253 17.31 27.28 -12.70
C PHE A 253 16.59 25.92 -12.75
N ALA A 254 15.68 25.67 -11.81
CA ALA A 254 14.96 24.41 -11.70
C ALA A 254 14.08 24.14 -12.93
N ILE A 255 13.36 25.16 -13.41
CA ILE A 255 12.55 25.06 -14.63
C ILE A 255 13.46 24.86 -15.85
N SER A 256 14.42 25.75 -16.08
CA SER A 256 15.31 25.65 -17.26
C SER A 256 16.09 24.34 -17.33
N ARG A 257 16.51 23.79 -16.19
CA ARG A 257 17.25 22.52 -16.13
C ARG A 257 16.37 21.28 -16.27
N SER A 258 15.07 21.41 -16.05
CA SER A 258 14.11 20.29 -16.11
C SER A 258 13.32 20.25 -17.42
N ILE A 259 13.47 21.25 -18.30
CA ILE A 259 12.86 21.23 -19.64
C ILE A 259 13.54 20.16 -20.49
N ASN A 260 12.72 19.26 -21.03
CA ASN A 260 13.09 18.27 -22.03
C ASN A 260 12.12 18.34 -23.21
N SER A 261 12.56 17.87 -24.38
CA SER A 261 11.72 17.78 -25.58
C SER A 261 11.33 16.34 -25.87
N TYR A 262 10.14 16.13 -26.42
CA TYR A 262 9.71 14.85 -26.97
C TYR A 262 9.02 15.06 -28.33
N THR A 263 8.94 14.00 -29.13
CA THR A 263 8.25 14.02 -30.42
C THR A 263 7.00 13.16 -30.34
N SER A 264 5.83 13.78 -30.49
CA SER A 264 4.55 13.10 -30.62
C SER A 264 4.23 12.81 -32.09
N ARG A 265 3.42 11.77 -32.32
CA ARG A 265 2.91 11.40 -33.64
C ARG A 265 1.40 11.61 -33.64
N PHE A 266 0.93 12.53 -34.48
CA PHE A 266 -0.50 12.71 -34.70
C PHE A 266 -0.89 12.17 -36.08
N LEU A 267 -2.03 11.50 -36.12
CA LEU A 267 -2.65 11.03 -37.36
C LEU A 267 -3.87 11.92 -37.63
N PHE A 268 -3.68 12.95 -38.45
CA PHE A 268 -4.78 13.74 -39.00
C PHE A 268 -5.20 13.12 -40.34
N ASP A 269 -4.53 13.51 -41.44
CA ASP A 269 -4.62 12.86 -42.76
C ASP A 269 -3.32 12.13 -43.14
N ASN A 270 -2.19 12.64 -42.67
CA ASN A 270 -0.85 12.06 -42.76
C ASN A 270 -0.22 12.07 -41.37
N TYR A 271 0.79 11.22 -41.15
CA TYR A 271 1.59 11.27 -39.92
C TYR A 271 2.31 12.61 -39.83
N THR A 272 1.97 13.42 -38.84
CA THR A 272 2.69 14.63 -38.49
C THR A 272 3.47 14.40 -37.20
N LEU A 273 4.74 14.81 -37.22
CA LEU A 273 5.62 14.80 -36.05
C LEU A 273 5.61 16.19 -35.43
N ILE A 274 5.19 16.28 -34.18
CA ILE A 274 5.21 17.53 -33.42
C ILE A 274 6.23 17.39 -32.31
N VAL A 275 7.17 18.32 -32.23
CA VAL A 275 8.13 18.40 -31.12
C VAL A 275 7.54 19.32 -30.06
N SER A 276 7.35 18.77 -28.87
CA SER A 276 6.78 19.48 -27.73
C SER A 276 7.76 19.42 -26.55
N GLU A 277 7.71 20.45 -25.71
CA GLU A 277 8.49 20.51 -24.48
C GLU A 277 7.68 20.03 -23.28
N TYR A 278 8.37 19.51 -22.27
CA TYR A 278 7.78 19.10 -21.00
C TYR A 278 8.81 19.25 -19.88
N LEU A 279 8.34 19.21 -18.64
CA LEU A 279 9.18 19.27 -17.45
C LEU A 279 9.38 17.85 -16.89
N ASP A 280 10.62 17.43 -16.74
CA ASP A 280 10.97 16.20 -16.01
C ASP A 280 10.71 16.42 -14.52
N SER A 281 9.68 15.75 -13.99
CA SER A 281 9.25 15.96 -12.61
C SER A 281 10.28 15.46 -11.61
N LYS A 282 11.04 14.40 -11.92
CA LYS A 282 12.07 13.84 -11.04
C LYS A 282 13.25 14.78 -10.95
N ARG A 283 13.66 15.36 -12.07
CA ARG A 283 14.74 16.36 -12.08
C ARG A 283 14.34 17.61 -11.31
N LEU A 284 13.11 18.08 -11.51
CA LEU A 284 12.56 19.22 -10.78
C LEU A 284 12.49 18.93 -9.28
N HIS A 285 11.98 17.76 -8.89
CA HIS A 285 11.95 17.28 -7.50
C HIS A 285 13.32 17.28 -6.84
N GLN A 286 14.33 16.71 -7.51
CA GLN A 286 15.70 16.68 -6.99
C GLN A 286 16.21 18.09 -6.68
N ILE A 287 16.08 19.03 -7.61
CA ILE A 287 16.56 20.40 -7.43
C ILE A 287 15.83 21.12 -6.29
N LEU A 288 14.50 20.95 -6.18
CA LEU A 288 13.70 21.55 -5.10
C LEU A 288 13.99 20.93 -3.74
N SER A 289 14.26 19.62 -3.69
CA SER A 289 14.64 18.92 -2.47
C SER A 289 16.01 19.41 -1.97
N ASP A 290 16.99 19.50 -2.88
CA ASP A 290 18.35 19.99 -2.56
C ASP A 290 18.35 21.46 -2.10
N SER A 291 17.38 22.27 -2.55
CA SER A 291 17.28 23.71 -2.26
C SER A 291 16.15 24.07 -1.28
N GLY A 292 15.60 23.08 -0.56
CA GLY A 292 14.38 23.25 0.23
C GLY A 292 14.46 24.36 1.29
N ASP A 293 15.57 24.45 2.01
CA ASP A 293 15.77 25.46 3.06
C ASP A 293 15.84 26.88 2.51
N GLU A 294 16.48 27.07 1.35
CA GLU A 294 16.58 28.37 0.69
C GLU A 294 15.23 28.83 0.15
N LEU A 295 14.46 27.92 -0.46
CA LEU A 295 13.10 28.19 -0.93
C LEU A 295 12.17 28.58 0.22
N ARG A 296 12.27 27.89 1.36
CA ARG A 296 11.50 28.23 2.57
C ARG A 296 11.83 29.63 3.08
N LYS A 297 13.11 29.99 3.14
CA LYS A 297 13.55 31.34 3.53
C LYS A 297 13.03 32.40 2.57
N LEU A 298 13.14 32.15 1.27
CA LEU A 298 12.66 33.07 0.23
C LEU A 298 11.15 33.29 0.30
N ALA A 299 10.39 32.23 0.61
CA ALA A 299 8.95 32.27 0.77
C ALA A 299 8.48 32.88 2.12
N GLY A 300 9.38 33.15 3.05
CA GLY A 300 9.06 33.63 4.39
C GLY A 300 8.39 32.57 5.27
N VAL A 301 8.68 31.28 5.03
CA VAL A 301 8.16 30.16 5.82
C VAL A 301 8.88 30.13 7.17
N PRO A 302 8.17 30.15 8.32
CA PRO A 302 8.79 29.98 9.63
C PRO A 302 9.56 28.66 9.75
N GLU A 303 10.62 28.63 10.53
CA GLU A 303 11.39 27.39 10.76
C GLU A 303 10.60 26.36 11.59
N GLU A 304 9.73 26.82 12.49
CA GLU A 304 8.98 25.98 13.41
C GLU A 304 7.69 25.44 12.81
N ASP A 305 7.77 24.26 12.19
CA ASP A 305 6.59 23.42 11.96
C ASP A 305 6.79 22.04 12.57
N PHE A 306 5.92 21.70 13.52
CA PHE A 306 5.86 20.37 14.13
C PHE A 306 4.89 19.48 13.36
N GLY A 307 5.22 18.19 13.24
CA GLY A 307 4.41 17.19 12.57
C GLY A 307 4.74 17.03 11.08
N ARG A 308 3.78 16.53 10.31
CA ARG A 308 3.97 16.20 8.90
C ARG A 308 3.64 17.39 8.01
N VAL A 309 4.67 17.93 7.39
CA VAL A 309 4.55 19.04 6.44
C VAL A 309 4.67 18.51 5.01
N VAL A 310 3.73 18.88 4.15
CA VAL A 310 3.79 18.63 2.70
C VAL A 310 3.74 19.97 1.96
N PRO A 311 4.87 20.47 1.42
CA PRO A 311 4.88 21.62 0.53
C PRO A 311 4.28 21.26 -0.83
N VAL A 312 3.49 22.18 -1.35
CA VAL A 312 2.82 22.11 -2.66
C VAL A 312 3.33 23.29 -3.48
N TYR A 313 4.34 23.04 -4.30
CA TYR A 313 4.91 24.04 -5.21
C TYR A 313 4.02 24.16 -6.44
N VAL A 314 3.51 25.36 -6.69
CA VAL A 314 2.72 25.66 -7.89
C VAL A 314 3.48 26.68 -8.73
N PHE A 315 4.04 26.23 -9.84
CA PHE A 315 4.72 27.07 -10.82
C PHE A 315 3.71 27.61 -11.83
N ASP A 316 3.36 28.88 -11.67
CA ASP A 316 2.56 29.65 -12.63
C ASP A 316 3.48 30.46 -13.54
N LEU A 317 3.77 29.86 -14.70
CA LEU A 317 4.82 30.29 -15.61
C LEU A 317 4.22 31.13 -16.75
N ASP A 318 4.84 32.28 -17.04
CA ASP A 318 4.50 33.12 -18.20
C ASP A 318 5.11 32.56 -19.51
N TYR A 319 4.86 31.28 -19.78
CA TYR A 319 5.27 30.62 -21.02
C TYR A 319 4.05 30.48 -21.94
N THR A 320 4.26 30.77 -23.23
CA THR A 320 3.27 30.54 -24.29
C THR A 320 3.28 29.10 -24.78
N SER A 321 4.40 28.39 -24.66
CA SER A 321 4.45 26.95 -24.84
C SER A 321 3.80 26.26 -23.66
N LEU A 322 3.11 25.14 -23.93
CA LEU A 322 2.55 24.30 -22.89
C LEU A 322 3.68 23.49 -22.24
N LEU A 323 3.82 23.60 -20.92
CA LEU A 323 4.75 22.79 -20.13
C LEU A 323 3.97 21.94 -19.13
N LEU A 324 3.94 20.64 -19.36
CA LEU A 324 3.37 19.65 -18.46
C LEU A 324 4.49 18.84 -17.78
N LEU A 325 4.22 18.32 -16.59
CA LEU A 325 5.09 17.39 -15.89
C LEU A 325 5.01 16.03 -16.56
N ASP A 326 6.16 15.46 -16.91
CA ASP A 326 6.30 14.15 -17.55
C ASP A 326 5.35 13.97 -18.76
N ARG A 327 5.18 15.05 -19.54
CA ARG A 327 4.34 15.16 -20.76
C ARG A 327 2.84 15.21 -20.54
N TYR A 328 2.32 14.66 -19.44
CA TYR A 328 0.88 14.42 -19.27
C TYR A 328 0.26 15.10 -18.06
N HIS A 329 1.05 15.43 -17.04
CA HIS A 329 0.53 15.78 -15.73
C HIS A 329 0.61 17.28 -15.45
N GLN A 330 -0.46 17.86 -14.92
CA GLN A 330 -0.45 19.20 -14.35
C GLN A 330 0.14 19.22 -12.93
N SER A 331 0.04 18.09 -12.21
CA SER A 331 0.59 17.92 -10.87
C SER A 331 1.11 16.51 -10.66
N VAL A 332 2.24 16.39 -9.96
CA VAL A 332 2.88 15.12 -9.59
C VAL A 332 3.13 15.10 -8.08
N ALA A 333 2.83 13.96 -7.47
CA ALA A 333 3.00 13.68 -6.06
C ALA A 333 4.31 12.91 -5.79
N PHE A 334 5.17 13.46 -4.95
CA PHE A 334 6.32 12.77 -4.37
C PHE A 334 6.03 12.38 -2.91
N LYS A 335 6.96 11.67 -2.26
CA LYS A 335 6.79 11.26 -0.86
C LYS A 335 6.78 12.46 0.10
N ASP A 336 7.53 13.48 -0.26
CA ASP A 336 7.93 14.64 0.54
C ASP A 336 7.32 15.95 0.05
N MET A 337 6.89 16.06 -1.21
CA MET A 337 6.30 17.28 -1.76
C MET A 337 5.33 17.01 -2.92
N VAL A 338 4.54 18.02 -3.28
CA VAL A 338 3.74 18.06 -4.50
C VAL A 338 4.27 19.17 -5.39
N ILE A 339 4.37 18.88 -6.68
CA ILE A 339 4.76 19.87 -7.70
C ILE A 339 3.61 19.99 -8.68
N ALA A 340 3.19 21.21 -8.98
CA ALA A 340 2.20 21.52 -10.01
C ALA A 340 2.72 22.64 -10.91
N VAL A 341 2.32 22.59 -12.18
CA VAL A 341 2.75 23.55 -13.19
C VAL A 341 1.55 23.95 -14.03
N ARG A 342 1.47 25.24 -14.34
CA ARG A 342 0.60 25.77 -15.39
C ARG A 342 1.31 26.86 -16.18
N THR A 343 0.86 27.02 -17.43
CA THR A 343 1.35 28.02 -18.39
C THR A 343 0.19 28.90 -18.87
N ARG A 344 0.43 29.86 -19.77
CA ARG A 344 -0.63 30.74 -20.31
C ARG A 344 -1.72 29.98 -21.06
N ASN A 345 -1.35 28.89 -21.74
CA ASN A 345 -2.29 28.08 -22.50
C ASN A 345 -3.36 27.51 -21.57
N THR A 346 -4.63 27.60 -22.00
CA THR A 346 -5.80 27.26 -21.18
C THR A 346 -6.32 25.84 -21.42
N GLN A 347 -6.09 25.29 -22.62
CA GLN A 347 -6.58 23.98 -23.02
C GLN A 347 -5.59 23.26 -23.94
N THR A 348 -5.60 21.93 -23.88
CA THR A 348 -4.89 21.05 -24.83
C THR A 348 -5.68 19.78 -25.08
N VAL A 349 -5.42 19.13 -26.22
CA VAL A 349 -5.92 17.77 -26.48
C VAL A 349 -5.04 16.80 -25.69
N SER A 350 -5.65 15.91 -24.91
CA SER A 350 -4.91 14.84 -24.23
C SER A 350 -4.81 13.59 -25.10
N ASP A 351 -3.88 12.69 -24.75
CA ASP A 351 -3.70 11.39 -25.43
C ASP A 351 -4.78 10.35 -25.05
N TYR A 352 -5.80 10.76 -24.31
CA TYR A 352 -6.92 9.91 -23.91
C TYR A 352 -8.15 10.15 -24.78
N SER A 353 -8.91 9.07 -25.00
CA SER A 353 -10.21 9.11 -25.65
C SER A 353 -11.27 8.52 -24.76
N CYS A 354 -12.48 9.00 -24.96
CA CYS A 354 -13.67 8.50 -24.32
C CYS A 354 -14.83 8.52 -25.32
N ASN A 355 -15.47 7.37 -25.49
CA ASN A 355 -16.54 7.05 -26.42
C ASN A 355 -16.26 7.59 -27.84
N GLY A 356 -15.04 7.36 -28.34
CA GLY A 356 -14.59 7.78 -29.67
C GLY A 356 -14.27 9.27 -29.82
N ARG A 357 -14.24 10.05 -28.72
CA ARG A 357 -13.85 11.47 -28.73
C ARG A 357 -12.59 11.68 -27.90
N HIS A 358 -11.74 12.61 -28.32
CA HIS A 358 -10.59 13.01 -27.51
C HIS A 358 -11.03 13.74 -26.24
N VAL A 359 -10.34 13.45 -25.14
CA VAL A 359 -10.50 14.16 -23.88
C VAL A 359 -9.64 15.43 -23.93
N PHE A 360 -10.27 16.57 -23.69
CA PHE A 360 -9.58 17.86 -23.57
C PHE A 360 -9.17 18.09 -22.13
N MET A 361 -7.95 18.57 -21.92
CA MET A 361 -7.44 18.94 -20.61
C MET A 361 -7.41 20.46 -20.46
N GLN A 362 -8.00 20.96 -19.37
CA GLN A 362 -7.97 22.37 -18.99
C GLN A 362 -6.70 22.69 -18.22
N THR A 363 -5.65 23.10 -18.93
CA THR A 363 -4.27 23.20 -18.43
C THR A 363 -4.07 24.23 -17.32
N ARG A 364 -4.95 25.22 -17.18
CA ARG A 364 -4.92 26.20 -16.07
C ARG A 364 -5.74 25.78 -14.84
N GLN A 365 -6.63 24.78 -14.95
CA GLN A 365 -7.40 24.26 -13.81
C GLN A 365 -6.55 23.25 -13.04
N LEU A 366 -6.04 23.67 -11.89
CA LEU A 366 -5.11 22.90 -11.06
C LEU A 366 -5.76 22.34 -9.80
N GLU A 367 -6.96 22.77 -9.42
CA GLU A 367 -7.57 22.37 -8.15
C GLU A 367 -7.68 20.84 -8.06
N ARG A 368 -8.19 20.19 -9.10
CA ARG A 368 -8.40 18.74 -9.15
C ARG A 368 -7.08 17.95 -9.12
N PRO A 369 -6.11 18.21 -10.03
CA PRO A 369 -4.80 17.57 -9.95
C PRO A 369 -4.09 17.77 -8.62
N ILE A 370 -4.15 18.98 -8.03
CA ILE A 370 -3.51 19.27 -6.75
C ILE A 370 -4.17 18.46 -5.62
N VAL A 371 -5.50 18.38 -5.56
CA VAL A 371 -6.20 17.56 -4.56
C VAL A 371 -5.78 16.10 -4.67
N GLY A 372 -5.71 15.54 -5.88
CA GLY A 372 -5.23 14.18 -6.11
C GLY A 372 -3.77 13.99 -5.66
N SER A 373 -2.88 14.92 -5.97
CA SER A 373 -1.47 14.82 -5.59
C SER A 373 -1.23 14.97 -4.09
N ILE A 374 -1.98 15.85 -3.42
CA ILE A 374 -1.96 15.98 -1.96
C ILE A 374 -2.45 14.69 -1.32
N LEU A 375 -3.55 14.10 -1.83
CA LEU A 375 -4.09 12.86 -1.29
C LEU A 375 -3.08 11.70 -1.36
N GLN A 376 -2.32 11.63 -2.45
CA GLN A 376 -1.21 10.70 -2.62
C GLN A 376 -0.06 10.94 -1.64
N SER A 377 0.37 12.20 -1.50
CA SER A 377 1.56 12.53 -0.70
C SER A 377 1.24 12.50 0.79
N MET A 378 0.13 13.07 1.22
CA MET A 378 -0.26 13.21 2.64
C MET A 378 -0.93 11.95 3.21
N TRP A 379 -1.62 11.14 2.41
CA TRP A 379 -2.31 9.94 2.93
C TRP A 379 -1.99 8.65 2.17
N GLY A 380 -1.03 8.68 1.24
CA GLY A 380 -0.58 7.47 0.53
C GLY A 380 -1.68 6.82 -0.31
N VAL A 381 -2.76 7.52 -0.61
CA VAL A 381 -3.88 6.98 -1.40
C VAL A 381 -3.45 6.86 -2.85
N SER A 382 -3.51 5.67 -3.42
CA SER A 382 -3.19 5.47 -4.83
C SER A 382 -4.26 6.09 -5.76
N PRO A 383 -3.87 6.55 -6.96
CA PRO A 383 -4.83 6.88 -8.01
C PRO A 383 -5.76 5.70 -8.31
N THR A 384 -7.03 5.97 -8.67
CA THR A 384 -8.03 4.90 -8.84
C THR A 384 -7.77 3.98 -10.04
N HIS A 385 -6.91 4.39 -10.99
CA HIS A 385 -6.44 3.50 -12.08
C HIS A 385 -5.16 2.74 -11.76
N LEU A 386 -4.52 2.96 -10.60
CA LEU A 386 -3.26 2.32 -10.27
C LEU A 386 -3.45 1.33 -9.13
N ASN A 387 -3.18 0.06 -9.43
CA ASN A 387 -3.25 -1.03 -8.47
C ASN A 387 -1.94 -1.82 -8.47
N TRP A 388 -1.44 -2.17 -7.29
CA TRP A 388 -0.31 -3.08 -7.16
C TRP A 388 -0.78 -4.52 -7.35
N SER A 389 -0.13 -5.28 -8.23
CA SER A 389 -0.35 -6.71 -8.37
C SER A 389 0.80 -7.50 -7.73
N PRO A 390 0.56 -8.19 -6.60
CA PRO A 390 1.56 -9.07 -6.00
C PRO A 390 1.99 -10.22 -6.92
N GLN A 391 1.10 -10.67 -7.81
CA GLN A 391 1.37 -11.78 -8.73
C GLN A 391 2.35 -11.37 -9.85
N HIS A 392 2.20 -10.14 -10.36
CA HIS A 392 3.09 -9.60 -11.40
C HIS A 392 4.30 -8.87 -10.78
N ASN A 393 4.25 -8.56 -9.48
CA ASN A 393 5.22 -7.70 -8.81
C ASN A 393 5.39 -6.34 -9.53
N GLU A 394 4.27 -5.80 -10.00
CA GLU A 394 4.22 -4.58 -10.81
C GLU A 394 2.93 -3.79 -10.53
N THR A 395 2.95 -2.50 -10.80
CA THR A 395 1.77 -1.63 -10.79
C THR A 395 1.00 -1.80 -12.10
N LEU A 396 -0.24 -2.26 -12.00
CA LEU A 396 -1.17 -2.37 -13.12
C LEU A 396 -1.95 -1.06 -13.30
N VAL A 397 -2.16 -0.70 -14.57
CA VAL A 397 -3.02 0.41 -14.97
C VAL A 397 -4.37 -0.13 -15.40
N ASP A 398 -5.44 0.31 -14.76
CA ASP A 398 -6.83 -0.08 -15.07
C ASP A 398 -7.74 1.14 -14.96
N TYR A 399 -8.15 1.72 -16.10
CA TYR A 399 -9.00 2.92 -16.08
C TYR A 399 -10.44 2.64 -15.67
N THR A 400 -10.83 1.37 -15.45
CA THR A 400 -12.19 0.98 -15.04
C THR A 400 -12.75 1.82 -13.93
N TRP A 401 -11.94 2.25 -12.95
CA TRP A 401 -12.41 3.00 -11.79
C TRP A 401 -11.98 4.48 -11.78
N SER A 402 -11.59 5.01 -12.94
CA SER A 402 -11.13 6.41 -13.11
C SER A 402 -12.24 7.39 -13.47
N MET A 403 -13.48 7.06 -13.12
CA MET A 403 -14.67 7.88 -13.38
C MET A 403 -15.47 8.05 -12.09
N GLY A 404 -16.39 9.02 -12.09
CA GLY A 404 -17.21 9.34 -10.92
C GLY A 404 -16.47 10.24 -9.92
N GLN A 405 -16.77 10.08 -8.63
CA GLN A 405 -16.32 11.01 -7.59
C GLN A 405 -14.86 10.75 -7.16
N THR A 406 -13.92 11.16 -8.00
CA THR A 406 -12.48 10.99 -7.80
C THR A 406 -11.70 12.14 -8.44
N PRO A 407 -10.68 12.69 -7.77
CA PRO A 407 -9.79 13.68 -8.38
C PRO A 407 -8.74 13.05 -9.31
N PHE A 408 -8.69 11.72 -9.40
CA PHE A 408 -7.69 10.99 -10.16
C PHE A 408 -8.12 10.69 -11.59
N GLY A 409 -7.12 10.49 -12.45
CA GLY A 409 -7.30 10.07 -13.83
C GLY A 409 -7.72 11.22 -14.76
N PRO A 410 -7.84 10.93 -16.06
CA PRO A 410 -8.22 11.94 -17.05
C PRO A 410 -9.73 12.01 -17.28
N PHE A 411 -10.52 11.06 -16.76
CA PHE A 411 -11.95 10.92 -17.11
C PHE A 411 -12.92 11.50 -16.06
N SER A 412 -12.44 11.81 -14.85
CA SER A 412 -13.22 12.52 -13.85
C SER A 412 -12.79 13.96 -13.72
N GLU A 413 -13.77 14.87 -13.78
CA GLU A 413 -13.61 16.30 -13.52
C GLU A 413 -13.98 16.69 -12.08
N MET A 414 -14.24 15.71 -11.21
CA MET A 414 -14.70 15.99 -9.84
C MET A 414 -13.52 16.24 -8.90
N LEU A 415 -13.59 17.34 -8.15
CA LEU A 415 -12.64 17.65 -7.08
C LEU A 415 -12.92 16.82 -5.80
N SER A 416 -14.16 16.38 -5.63
CA SER A 416 -14.63 15.77 -4.39
C SER A 416 -14.21 14.30 -4.26
N LEU A 417 -14.06 13.85 -3.02
CA LEU A 417 -13.53 12.53 -2.70
C LEU A 417 -14.65 11.50 -2.47
N SER A 418 -14.49 10.31 -3.03
CA SER A 418 -15.35 9.15 -2.74
C SER A 418 -15.15 8.63 -1.31
N PHE A 419 -16.09 7.81 -0.81
CA PHE A 419 -15.93 7.17 0.50
C PHE A 419 -14.67 6.29 0.57
N VAL A 420 -14.31 5.66 -0.56
CA VAL A 420 -13.17 4.75 -0.70
C VAL A 420 -11.86 5.47 -0.42
N GLN A 421 -11.69 6.66 -1.00
CA GLN A 421 -10.50 7.48 -0.82
C GLN A 421 -10.34 7.96 0.62
N LYS A 422 -11.46 8.26 1.30
CA LYS A 422 -11.48 8.66 2.71
C LYS A 422 -11.15 7.48 3.65
N ASP A 423 -11.72 6.32 3.36
CA ASP A 423 -11.45 5.09 4.11
C ASP A 423 -10.01 4.64 3.90
N ALA A 424 -9.50 4.71 2.67
CA ALA A 424 -8.09 4.46 2.35
C ALA A 424 -7.16 5.41 3.10
N ALA A 425 -7.47 6.72 3.12
CA ALA A 425 -6.65 7.70 3.80
C ALA A 425 -6.47 7.38 5.30
N ARG A 426 -7.54 6.98 5.99
CA ARG A 426 -7.48 6.58 7.40
C ARG A 426 -6.78 5.23 7.59
N ARG A 427 -7.08 4.25 6.73
CA ARG A 427 -6.49 2.91 6.79
C ARG A 427 -4.97 2.93 6.54
N ASN A 428 -4.51 3.76 5.61
CA ASN A 428 -3.10 3.81 5.21
C ASN A 428 -2.18 4.26 6.36
N VAL A 429 -2.69 5.12 7.24
CA VAL A 429 -2.01 5.56 8.47
C VAL A 429 -1.84 4.41 9.48
N LEU A 430 -2.70 3.39 9.40
CA LEU A 430 -2.72 2.23 10.29
C LEU A 430 -1.89 1.04 9.75
N SER A 431 -1.07 1.26 8.73
CA SER A 431 -0.19 0.21 8.19
C SER A 431 0.99 -0.05 9.14
N VAL A 432 1.20 -1.31 9.51
CA VAL A 432 2.27 -1.73 10.41
C VAL A 432 3.32 -2.50 9.64
N GLU A 433 4.59 -2.06 9.72
CA GLU A 433 5.73 -2.91 9.39
C GLU A 433 6.02 -3.82 10.58
N THR A 434 6.03 -5.13 10.34
CA THR A 434 6.30 -6.12 11.40
C THR A 434 7.78 -6.53 11.34
N HIS A 435 8.47 -6.41 12.46
CA HIS A 435 9.83 -6.94 12.64
C HIS A 435 9.77 -8.15 13.58
N GLY A 436 10.32 -9.28 13.13
CA GLY A 436 10.45 -10.51 13.92
C GLY A 436 11.91 -10.83 14.24
N GLY A 437 12.19 -11.31 15.46
CA GLY A 437 13.53 -11.65 15.93
C GLY A 437 13.55 -12.81 16.94
N ALA A 438 14.67 -13.54 16.99
CA ALA A 438 14.83 -14.92 17.45
C ALA A 438 14.80 -15.19 18.98
N LYS A 439 14.61 -16.47 19.32
CA LYS A 439 14.33 -17.01 20.68
C LYS A 439 15.53 -17.27 21.61
N SER A 440 16.77 -17.20 21.14
CA SER A 440 17.91 -17.83 21.86
C SER A 440 18.79 -16.90 22.72
N LEU A 441 18.39 -15.65 22.95
CA LEU A 441 19.22 -14.67 23.69
C LEU A 441 18.81 -14.42 25.15
N LEU A 442 17.62 -14.85 25.58
CA LEU A 442 16.99 -14.32 26.80
C LEU A 442 17.18 -15.22 28.03
N LYS A 443 17.47 -14.62 29.20
CA LYS A 443 17.44 -15.30 30.51
C LYS A 443 16.00 -15.73 30.86
N GLN A 444 15.82 -16.76 31.69
CA GLN A 444 14.51 -17.39 31.97
C GLN A 444 13.41 -16.40 32.43
N LYS A 445 13.72 -15.41 33.28
CA LYS A 445 12.74 -14.38 33.70
C LYS A 445 12.37 -13.42 32.57
N GLN A 446 13.37 -12.90 31.84
CA GLN A 446 13.17 -12.03 30.68
C GLN A 446 12.39 -12.75 29.57
N HIS A 447 12.62 -14.05 29.41
CA HIS A 447 11.89 -14.88 28.47
C HIS A 447 10.39 -14.94 28.77
N VAL A 448 9.98 -15.04 30.05
CA VAL A 448 8.55 -15.08 30.41
C VAL A 448 7.86 -13.77 30.05
N GLU A 449 8.44 -12.62 30.42
CA GLU A 449 7.87 -11.32 30.08
C GLU A 449 7.85 -11.10 28.56
N PHE A 450 8.94 -11.43 27.87
CA PHE A 450 9.04 -11.36 26.42
C PHE A 450 7.91 -12.15 25.75
N VAL A 451 7.67 -13.40 26.16
CA VAL A 451 6.61 -14.24 25.60
C VAL A 451 5.22 -13.65 25.88
N GLN A 452 4.99 -13.16 27.10
CA GLN A 452 3.70 -12.55 27.47
C GLN A 452 3.42 -11.29 26.64
N ARG A 453 4.40 -10.38 26.50
CA ARG A 453 4.28 -9.17 25.69
C ARG A 453 4.16 -9.50 24.21
N TRP A 454 4.92 -10.46 23.69
CA TRP A 454 4.82 -10.92 22.30
C TRP A 454 3.42 -11.46 21.98
N ASN A 455 2.84 -12.24 22.88
CA ASN A 455 1.49 -12.76 22.71
C ASN A 455 0.42 -11.68 22.85
N LEU A 456 0.59 -10.72 23.78
CA LEU A 456 -0.31 -9.56 23.88
C LEU A 456 -0.23 -8.66 22.64
N PHE A 457 0.97 -8.40 22.14
CA PHE A 457 1.23 -7.66 20.90
C PHE A 457 0.50 -8.29 19.71
N LYS A 458 0.70 -9.60 19.46
CA LYS A 458 -0.03 -10.32 18.40
C LYS A 458 -1.54 -10.25 18.57
N TYR A 459 -2.02 -10.36 19.81
CA TYR A 459 -3.45 -10.26 20.09
C TYR A 459 -4.00 -8.87 19.77
N LYS A 460 -3.31 -7.80 20.18
CA LYS A 460 -3.66 -6.41 19.84
C LYS A 460 -3.64 -6.17 18.34
N LEU A 461 -2.65 -6.70 17.60
CA LEU A 461 -2.63 -6.62 16.13
C LEU A 461 -3.83 -7.31 15.50
N ASN A 462 -4.19 -8.52 15.94
CA ASN A 462 -5.39 -9.21 15.45
C ASN A 462 -6.67 -8.40 15.71
N LYS A 463 -6.76 -7.73 16.87
CA LYS A 463 -7.87 -6.82 17.18
C LYS A 463 -7.86 -5.56 16.33
N ALA A 464 -6.70 -4.99 16.04
CA ALA A 464 -6.56 -3.87 15.11
C ALA A 464 -7.05 -4.26 13.71
N VAL A 465 -6.63 -5.41 13.17
CA VAL A 465 -7.08 -5.93 11.88
C VAL A 465 -8.60 -6.20 11.87
N SER A 466 -9.13 -6.75 12.97
CA SER A 466 -10.57 -6.96 13.10
C SER A 466 -11.34 -5.64 13.17
N ALA A 467 -10.84 -4.62 13.88
CA ALA A 467 -11.46 -3.30 13.91
C ALA A 467 -11.43 -2.63 12.51
N LEU A 468 -10.30 -2.72 11.81
CA LEU A 468 -10.15 -2.28 10.42
C LEU A 468 -11.18 -2.94 9.48
N SER A 469 -11.44 -4.25 9.63
CA SER A 469 -12.42 -4.94 8.79
C SER A 469 -13.86 -4.47 9.04
N HIS A 470 -14.14 -3.95 10.24
CA HIS A 470 -15.43 -3.32 10.57
C HIS A 470 -15.46 -1.81 10.26
N LEU A 471 -14.38 -1.27 9.67
CA LEU A 471 -14.21 0.15 9.38
C LEU A 471 -14.25 1.04 10.64
N ASP A 472 -13.91 0.46 11.79
CA ASP A 472 -13.74 1.15 13.07
C ASP A 472 -12.27 1.57 13.22
N PHE A 473 -11.93 2.66 12.55
CA PHE A 473 -10.55 3.14 12.47
C PHE A 473 -10.02 3.67 13.80
N ASP A 474 -10.89 4.24 14.64
CA ASP A 474 -10.50 4.79 15.95
C ASP A 474 -10.12 3.65 16.91
N MET A 475 -10.89 2.55 16.91
CA MET A 475 -10.55 1.36 17.68
C MET A 475 -9.29 0.68 17.13
N ALA A 476 -9.12 0.64 15.80
CA ALA A 476 -7.90 0.13 15.19
C ALA A 476 -6.66 0.94 15.61
N LEU A 477 -6.76 2.28 15.60
CA LEU A 477 -5.70 3.18 16.07
C LEU A 477 -5.35 2.92 17.54
N PHE A 478 -6.35 2.78 18.41
CA PHE A 478 -6.15 2.45 19.81
C PHE A 478 -5.33 1.16 19.97
N TYR A 479 -5.71 0.08 19.28
CA TYR A 479 -5.01 -1.19 19.39
C TYR A 479 -3.57 -1.11 18.85
N LEU A 480 -3.34 -0.35 17.79
CA LEU A 480 -1.98 -0.14 17.26
C LEU A 480 -1.10 0.63 18.23
N ARG A 481 -1.55 1.80 18.70
CA ARG A 481 -0.81 2.58 19.72
C ARG A 481 -0.57 1.78 21.00
N SER A 482 -1.56 1.00 21.43
CA SER A 482 -1.41 0.11 22.58
C SER A 482 -0.39 -0.99 22.32
N SER A 483 -0.25 -1.45 21.07
CA SER A 483 0.72 -2.47 20.68
C SER A 483 2.16 -1.93 20.61
N ASP A 484 2.33 -0.63 20.36
CA ASP A 484 3.65 0.02 20.36
C ASP A 484 4.34 -0.10 21.73
N HIS A 485 3.59 0.03 22.83
CA HIS A 485 4.14 -0.19 24.18
C HIS A 485 4.73 -1.60 24.35
N ASP A 486 4.05 -2.62 23.81
CA ASP A 486 4.57 -3.99 23.84
C ASP A 486 5.80 -4.14 22.95
N LEU A 487 5.78 -3.54 21.75
CA LEU A 487 6.89 -3.58 20.81
C LEU A 487 8.14 -2.90 21.39
N TYR A 488 8.02 -1.71 21.96
CA TYR A 488 9.13 -1.00 22.62
C TYR A 488 9.69 -1.79 23.79
N ALA A 489 8.84 -2.39 24.62
CA ALA A 489 9.29 -3.21 25.74
C ALA A 489 10.00 -4.49 25.26
N ILE A 490 9.49 -5.15 24.22
CA ILE A 490 10.14 -6.31 23.59
C ILE A 490 11.51 -5.92 23.01
N HIS A 491 11.58 -4.80 22.28
CA HIS A 491 12.83 -4.27 21.74
C HIS A 491 13.84 -3.99 22.85
N SER A 492 13.41 -3.35 23.95
CA SER A 492 14.25 -3.08 25.12
C SER A 492 14.79 -4.37 25.75
N ILE A 493 13.94 -5.39 25.95
CA ILE A 493 14.37 -6.71 26.46
C ILE A 493 15.45 -7.33 25.58
N VAL A 494 15.26 -7.30 24.25
CA VAL A 494 16.21 -7.86 23.28
C VAL A 494 17.50 -7.03 23.24
N TYR A 495 17.41 -5.70 23.29
CA TYR A 495 18.55 -4.79 23.29
C TYR A 495 19.43 -4.98 24.53
N HIS A 496 18.83 -5.14 25.72
CA HIS A 496 19.60 -5.45 26.92
C HIS A 496 20.23 -6.84 26.88
N ALA A 497 19.53 -7.84 26.33
CA ALA A 497 20.10 -9.17 26.15
C ALA A 497 21.25 -9.18 25.12
N SER A 498 21.20 -8.33 24.08
CA SER A 498 22.28 -8.26 23.10
C SER A 498 23.56 -7.65 23.64
N GLN A 499 23.46 -6.76 24.64
CA GLN A 499 24.62 -6.22 25.36
C GLN A 499 25.35 -7.27 26.21
N GLU A 500 24.68 -8.36 26.58
CA GLU A 500 25.28 -9.47 27.32
C GLU A 500 25.95 -10.52 26.41
N ILE A 501 25.86 -10.37 25.07
CA ILE A 501 26.49 -11.29 24.13
C ILE A 501 28.00 -11.05 24.12
N GLU A 502 28.74 -11.98 24.73
CA GLU A 502 30.19 -12.04 24.58
C GLU A 502 30.56 -12.84 23.31
N ALA A 503 31.35 -12.22 22.43
CA ALA A 503 31.94 -12.93 21.30
C ALA A 503 33.04 -13.86 21.82
N SER A 504 32.74 -15.15 22.00
CA SER A 504 33.75 -16.15 22.29
C SER A 504 34.31 -16.72 20.99
N LEU A 505 35.62 -16.56 20.78
CA LEU A 505 36.34 -17.20 19.70
C LEU A 505 36.76 -18.58 20.19
N VAL A 506 35.93 -19.59 19.91
CA VAL A 506 36.28 -20.99 20.21
C VAL A 506 37.31 -21.44 19.19
N CYS A 507 38.60 -21.27 19.51
CA CYS A 507 39.67 -21.91 18.75
C CYS A 507 39.47 -23.43 18.85
N PHE A 508 39.10 -24.07 17.74
CA PHE A 508 39.06 -25.52 17.68
C PHE A 508 40.46 -26.04 18.01
N ARG A 509 40.60 -26.80 19.10
CA ARG A 509 41.79 -27.61 19.33
C ARG A 509 41.86 -28.59 18.16
N ASP A 510 43.00 -28.69 17.49
CA ASP A 510 43.21 -29.74 16.49
C ASP A 510 42.75 -31.08 17.09
N PRO A 511 41.96 -31.87 16.34
CA PRO A 511 41.43 -33.13 16.87
C PRO A 511 42.61 -33.98 17.36
N PRO A 512 42.54 -34.56 18.57
CA PRO A 512 43.62 -35.40 19.08
C PRO A 512 43.91 -36.51 18.07
N PHE A 513 45.20 -36.78 17.84
CA PHE A 513 45.63 -37.84 16.93
C PHE A 513 44.87 -39.14 17.27
N PRO A 514 44.26 -39.83 16.28
CA PRO A 514 43.27 -40.87 16.53
C PRO A 514 43.91 -42.20 16.97
N TRP A 515 44.46 -42.22 18.19
CA TRP A 515 45.13 -43.38 18.78
C TRP A 515 44.28 -44.65 18.76
N GLY A 516 42.96 -44.52 18.94
CA GLY A 516 42.04 -45.66 18.86
C GLY A 516 42.05 -46.32 17.48
N SER A 517 41.96 -45.53 16.42
CA SER A 517 42.02 -46.00 15.03
C SER A 517 43.38 -46.64 14.72
N VAL A 518 44.47 -45.98 15.13
CA VAL A 518 45.83 -46.49 14.91
C VAL A 518 46.09 -47.79 15.67
N SER A 519 45.65 -47.89 16.93
CA SER A 519 45.80 -49.10 17.75
C SER A 519 45.05 -50.30 17.17
N ILE A 520 43.83 -50.08 16.65
CA ILE A 520 43.05 -51.12 15.96
C ILE A 520 43.78 -51.59 14.70
N SER A 521 44.32 -50.66 13.90
CA SER A 521 45.08 -51.00 12.70
C SER A 521 46.37 -51.80 13.01
N VAL A 522 47.12 -51.39 14.03
CA VAL A 522 48.34 -52.11 14.48
C VAL A 522 47.98 -53.51 14.99
N SER A 523 46.93 -53.63 15.81
CA SER A 523 46.47 -54.91 16.35
C SER A 523 45.99 -55.86 15.25
N ALA A 524 45.25 -55.34 14.26
CA ALA A 524 44.82 -56.11 13.09
C ALA A 524 46.03 -56.58 12.26
N PHE A 525 47.01 -55.71 12.04
CA PHE A 525 48.24 -56.07 11.33
C PHE A 525 49.04 -57.16 12.06
N LEU A 526 49.19 -57.06 13.38
CA LEU A 526 49.84 -58.06 14.22
C LEU A 526 49.07 -59.40 14.21
N ALA A 527 47.74 -59.37 14.26
CA ALA A 527 46.92 -60.57 14.18
C ALA A 527 47.06 -61.28 12.83
N VAL A 528 47.02 -60.52 11.72
CA VAL A 528 47.21 -61.06 10.37
C VAL A 528 48.62 -61.64 10.19
N SER A 529 49.65 -60.93 10.65
CA SER A 529 51.03 -61.41 10.56
C SER A 529 51.30 -62.61 11.47
N TYR A 530 50.66 -62.70 12.63
CA TYR A 530 50.69 -63.90 13.47
C TYR A 530 50.01 -65.11 12.80
N ILE A 531 48.82 -64.92 12.21
CA ILE A 531 48.12 -65.97 11.45
C ILE A 531 48.97 -66.44 10.26
N TYR A 532 49.62 -65.50 9.56
CA TYR A 532 50.52 -65.82 8.45
C TYR A 532 51.75 -66.61 8.91
N ALA A 533 52.43 -66.17 9.97
CA ALA A 533 53.61 -66.85 10.52
C ALA A 533 53.30 -68.26 11.05
N ARG A 534 52.08 -68.48 11.56
CA ARG A 534 51.61 -69.79 12.04
C ARG A 534 50.75 -70.55 11.04
N ARG A 535 50.69 -70.14 9.77
CA ARG A 535 49.81 -70.77 8.77
C ARG A 535 49.99 -72.29 8.69
N ASP A 536 51.23 -72.78 8.75
CA ASP A 536 51.52 -74.22 8.62
C ASP A 536 51.11 -75.01 9.86
N LYS A 537 51.04 -74.35 11.04
CA LYS A 537 50.54 -74.95 12.29
C LYS A 537 49.02 -74.86 12.40
N LEU A 538 48.44 -73.70 12.10
CA LEU A 538 46.99 -73.44 12.18
C LEU A 538 46.20 -74.21 11.11
N PHE A 539 46.76 -74.34 9.90
CA PHE A 539 46.11 -75.05 8.79
C PHE A 539 46.62 -76.50 8.63
N ARG A 540 47.44 -77.04 9.56
CA ARG A 540 48.00 -78.40 9.47
C ARG A 540 46.93 -79.50 9.37
N ASN A 541 45.79 -79.32 10.03
CA ASN A 541 44.70 -80.30 10.00
C ASN A 541 43.86 -80.27 8.72
N LYS A 542 43.95 -79.22 7.90
CA LYS A 542 43.14 -79.13 6.67
C LYS A 542 43.81 -79.74 5.44
N ARG A 543 45.10 -80.10 5.50
CA ARG A 543 45.82 -80.67 4.34
C ARG A 543 45.77 -82.20 4.20
N LYS A 544 45.02 -82.93 5.05
CA LYS A 544 44.89 -84.40 4.98
C LYS A 544 43.46 -84.91 4.70
N GLN A 545 42.67 -84.14 3.95
CA GLN A 545 41.46 -84.65 3.30
C GLN A 545 41.48 -84.28 1.82
N PHE A 546 42.28 -85.01 1.05
CA PHE A 546 42.00 -85.42 -0.32
C PHE A 546 42.59 -86.80 -0.53
#